data_AF-A0A5Q0QJ68-F1
#
_entry.id   AF-A0A5Q0QJ68-F1
#
_cell.length_a   1.000
_cell.length_b   1.000
_cell.length_c   1.000
_cell.angle_alpha   90.00
_cell.angle_beta   90.00
_cell.angle_gamma   90.00
#
_symmetry.space_group_name_H-M   'P 1'
#
loop_
_entity.id
_entity.type
_entity.pdbx_description
1 polymer ?
#
loop_
_entity_poly.entity_id
_entity_poly.type
_entity_poly.pdbx_seq_one_letter_code
_entity_poly.pdbx_strand_id
1 'polypeptide(L)'
;MNQLLKSCFPLLISLIIISCSKSDLQYESKFETSFRTWQDFKKESNNSYSYTTRSGSWTGWSSEITTTVDQGKIKKIVYIVPKLSTTNRPEGGWTLASFSEALKKMGYTDAEIKKHEEDRTFENIEWTEDESNLGEHGSTLQRTLDDIYRLAKEDWLVKRKGVTNYLETENNGLISKVGKYEEGCMDDCFIGVDIASIVKK
;
A
#
# COMPACT_ATOMS: atom_id res chain seq x y z
N MET A 1 -23.91 48.13 59.68
CA MET A 1 -22.51 48.04 60.16
C MET A 1 -21.92 46.75 59.63
N ASN A 2 -20.64 46.77 59.24
CA ASN A 2 -19.88 45.81 58.43
C ASN A 2 -20.04 45.97 56.91
N GLN A 3 -19.21 46.87 56.38
CA GLN A 3 -18.46 46.55 55.16
C GLN A 3 -17.58 45.31 55.42
N LEU A 4 -17.14 44.62 54.36
CA LEU A 4 -15.72 44.44 54.03
C LEU A 4 -15.57 43.62 52.72
N LEU A 5 -14.78 44.22 51.83
CA LEU A 5 -13.91 43.64 50.80
C LEU A 5 -14.46 42.87 49.58
N LYS A 6 -14.43 43.63 48.47
CA LYS A 6 -13.90 43.29 47.14
C LYS A 6 -13.02 42.03 47.09
N SER A 7 -13.36 41.10 46.20
CA SER A 7 -12.36 40.33 45.45
C SER A 7 -12.89 40.13 44.03
N CYS A 8 -12.45 41.01 43.14
CA CYS A 8 -12.57 40.82 41.70
C CYS A 8 -11.58 39.71 41.36
N PHE A 9 -12.08 38.49 41.15
CA PHE A 9 -11.25 37.36 40.72
C PHE A 9 -10.91 37.60 39.25
N PRO A 10 -9.66 37.94 38.87
CA PRO A 10 -9.32 37.98 37.46
C PRO A 10 -9.44 36.55 36.93
N LEU A 11 -10.37 36.36 36.00
CA LEU A 11 -10.45 35.16 35.18
C LEU A 11 -9.16 35.12 34.35
N LEU A 12 -8.10 34.55 34.91
CA LEU A 12 -6.89 34.22 34.16
C LEU A 12 -7.32 33.14 33.16
N ILE A 13 -7.74 33.59 31.98
CA ILE A 13 -7.79 32.76 30.79
C ILE A 13 -6.33 32.41 30.54
N SER A 14 -5.88 31.30 31.14
CA SER A 14 -4.62 30.70 30.76
C SER A 14 -4.79 30.34 29.29
N LEU A 15 -4.17 31.13 28.40
CA LEU A 15 -3.86 30.66 27.07
C LEU A 15 -3.09 29.37 27.28
N ILE A 16 -3.79 28.25 27.10
CA ILE A 16 -3.14 26.96 26.85
C ILE A 16 -2.46 27.19 25.51
N ILE A 17 -1.22 27.63 25.57
CA ILE A 17 -0.27 27.50 24.48
C ILE A 17 -0.21 26.00 24.21
N ILE A 18 -1.04 25.55 23.25
CA ILE A 18 -0.88 24.28 22.59
C ILE A 18 0.51 24.39 21.98
N SER A 19 1.50 23.89 22.72
CA SER A 19 2.83 23.63 22.22
C SER A 19 2.62 22.73 21.02
N CYS A 20 2.71 23.34 19.83
CA CYS A 20 2.65 22.62 18.58
C CYS A 20 3.90 21.74 18.57
N SER A 21 3.79 20.51 19.07
CA SER A 21 4.82 19.51 18.89
C SER A 21 5.00 19.39 17.38
N LYS A 22 6.14 19.85 16.86
CA LYS A 22 6.49 19.65 15.44
C LYS A 22 6.21 18.19 15.14
N SER A 23 5.34 17.90 14.18
CA SER A 23 5.03 16.51 13.92
C SER A 23 6.30 15.80 13.47
N ASP A 24 6.48 14.59 13.99
CA ASP A 24 7.54 13.69 13.54
C ASP A 24 7.20 13.08 12.17
N LEU A 25 6.25 13.63 11.42
CA LEU A 25 5.84 13.13 10.11
C LEU A 25 6.63 13.82 8.99
N GLN A 26 7.26 13.04 8.12
CA GLN A 26 7.76 13.52 6.84
C GLN A 26 6.60 13.82 5.90
N TYR A 27 6.73 14.90 5.12
CA TYR A 27 5.72 15.34 4.15
C TYR A 27 4.33 15.65 4.74
N GLU A 28 4.25 16.03 6.02
CA GLU A 28 2.98 16.23 6.76
C GLU A 28 1.91 17.01 5.97
N SER A 29 2.24 18.18 5.43
CA SER A 29 1.27 18.99 4.68
C SER A 29 0.73 18.28 3.43
N LYS A 30 1.59 17.54 2.72
CA LYS A 30 1.21 16.76 1.53
C LYS A 30 0.37 15.55 1.93
N PHE A 31 0.74 14.85 3.00
CA PHE A 31 -0.03 13.74 3.56
C PHE A 31 -1.44 14.20 3.99
N GLU A 32 -1.54 15.26 4.78
CA GLU A 32 -2.83 15.77 5.28
C GLU A 32 -3.72 16.26 4.14
N THR A 33 -3.14 16.81 3.07
CA THR A 33 -3.90 17.16 1.86
C THR A 33 -4.45 15.92 1.17
N SER A 34 -3.61 14.90 0.96
CA SER A 34 -4.04 13.64 0.38
C SER A 34 -5.07 12.89 1.24
N PHE A 35 -4.91 12.95 2.57
CA PHE A 35 -5.82 12.31 3.50
C PHE A 35 -7.21 12.95 3.45
N ARG A 36 -7.32 14.28 3.33
CA ARG A 36 -8.60 14.95 3.08
C ARG A 36 -9.23 14.51 1.76
N THR A 37 -8.45 14.44 0.68
CA THR A 37 -8.91 13.90 -0.61
C THR A 37 -9.41 12.46 -0.47
N TRP A 38 -8.74 11.63 0.32
CA TRP A 38 -9.22 10.28 0.65
C TRP A 38 -10.55 10.29 1.40
N GLN A 39 -10.71 11.14 2.42
CA GLN A 39 -11.98 11.24 3.15
C GLN A 39 -13.15 11.64 2.24
N ASP A 40 -12.92 12.53 1.27
CA ASP A 40 -13.96 12.93 0.31
C ASP A 40 -14.26 11.82 -0.69
N PHE A 41 -13.22 11.22 -1.29
CA PHE A 41 -13.36 10.05 -2.17
C PHE A 41 -14.13 8.92 -1.48
N LYS A 42 -13.82 8.63 -0.21
CA LYS A 42 -14.45 7.59 0.60
C LYS A 42 -15.94 7.83 0.78
N LYS A 43 -16.35 9.08 1.05
CA LYS A 43 -17.77 9.44 1.15
C LYS A 43 -18.48 9.30 -0.19
N GLU A 44 -17.88 9.83 -1.26
CA GLU A 44 -18.46 9.82 -2.61
C GLU A 44 -18.63 8.42 -3.19
N SER A 45 -17.71 7.51 -2.86
CA SER A 45 -17.72 6.12 -3.31
C SER A 45 -18.48 5.16 -2.38
N ASN A 46 -19.09 5.67 -1.30
CA ASN A 46 -19.63 4.83 -0.22
C ASN A 46 -18.60 3.79 0.30
N ASN A 47 -17.32 4.17 0.31
CA ASN A 47 -16.18 3.32 0.64
C ASN A 47 -16.07 2.04 -0.22
N SER A 48 -16.52 2.10 -1.46
CA SER A 48 -16.45 1.01 -2.44
C SER A 48 -15.58 1.40 -3.64
N TYR A 49 -14.51 0.63 -3.88
CA TYR A 49 -13.51 0.96 -4.90
C TYR A 49 -12.68 -0.28 -5.27
N SER A 50 -11.91 -0.17 -6.34
CA SER A 50 -10.79 -1.06 -6.62
C SER A 50 -9.51 -0.25 -6.73
N TYR A 51 -8.39 -0.79 -6.26
CA TYR A 51 -7.08 -0.19 -6.47
C TYR A 51 -6.06 -1.26 -6.86
N THR A 52 -5.06 -0.87 -7.64
CA THR A 52 -4.00 -1.78 -8.08
C THR A 52 -2.65 -1.30 -7.57
N THR A 53 -1.94 -2.15 -6.82
CA THR A 53 -0.54 -1.92 -6.46
C THR A 53 0.41 -2.64 -7.38
N ARG A 54 1.61 -2.08 -7.55
CA ARG A 54 2.70 -2.68 -8.32
C ARG A 54 3.94 -2.87 -7.46
N SER A 55 4.69 -3.92 -7.75
CA SER A 55 6.06 -4.09 -7.28
C SER A 55 6.93 -4.66 -8.39
N GLY A 56 8.21 -4.35 -8.35
CA GLY A 56 9.22 -4.88 -9.25
C GLY A 56 10.47 -5.23 -8.47
N SER A 57 11.12 -6.31 -8.88
CA SER A 57 12.42 -6.76 -8.37
C SER A 57 13.50 -6.51 -9.42
N TRP A 58 14.74 -6.31 -8.96
CA TRP A 58 15.91 -6.22 -9.82
C TRP A 58 16.14 -7.47 -10.68
N THR A 59 15.60 -8.63 -10.24
CA THR A 59 15.64 -9.91 -10.98
C THR A 59 14.71 -9.95 -12.19
N GLY A 60 13.96 -8.88 -12.48
CA GLY A 60 13.07 -8.78 -13.64
C GLY A 60 11.66 -9.34 -13.41
N TRP A 61 11.32 -9.62 -12.15
CA TRP A 61 9.98 -10.00 -11.73
C TRP A 61 9.17 -8.76 -11.38
N SER A 62 7.92 -8.71 -11.83
CA SER A 62 6.97 -7.70 -11.38
C SER A 62 5.67 -8.37 -10.98
N SER A 63 4.90 -7.70 -10.14
CA SER A 63 3.55 -8.14 -9.78
C SER A 63 2.60 -6.97 -9.72
N GLU A 64 1.35 -7.24 -10.08
CA GLU A 64 0.23 -6.34 -9.85
C GLU A 64 -0.77 -7.04 -8.93
N ILE A 65 -1.27 -6.29 -7.95
CA ILE A 65 -2.29 -6.77 -7.01
C ILE A 65 -3.46 -5.81 -7.09
N THR A 66 -4.60 -6.31 -7.56
CA THR A 66 -5.84 -5.54 -7.59
C THR A 66 -6.73 -5.95 -6.44
N THR A 67 -6.94 -5.03 -5.51
CA THR A 67 -7.83 -5.24 -4.36
C THR A 67 -9.15 -4.54 -4.62
N THR A 68 -10.24 -5.29 -4.48
CA THR A 68 -11.61 -4.79 -4.53
C THR A 68 -12.15 -4.66 -3.12
N VAL A 69 -12.65 -3.47 -2.80
CA VAL A 69 -13.28 -3.13 -1.52
C VAL A 69 -14.74 -2.74 -1.79
N ASP A 70 -15.64 -3.27 -0.99
CA ASP A 70 -17.04 -2.88 -0.97
C ASP A 70 -17.46 -2.50 0.45
N GLN A 71 -17.96 -1.27 0.62
CA GLN A 71 -18.37 -0.70 1.90
C GLN A 71 -17.29 -0.87 2.99
N GLY A 72 -16.02 -0.67 2.61
CA GLY A 72 -14.87 -0.80 3.50
C GLY A 72 -14.39 -2.22 3.78
N LYS A 73 -14.98 -3.25 3.17
CA LYS A 73 -14.54 -4.65 3.33
C LYS A 73 -13.90 -5.14 2.05
N ILE A 74 -12.75 -5.80 2.16
CA ILE A 74 -12.14 -6.47 1.01
C ILE A 74 -13.07 -7.60 0.57
N LYS A 75 -13.36 -7.65 -0.73
CA LYS A 75 -14.24 -8.65 -1.36
C LYS A 75 -13.51 -9.56 -2.33
N LYS A 76 -12.44 -9.04 -2.93
CA LYS A 76 -11.67 -9.77 -3.93
C LYS A 76 -10.25 -9.24 -4.00
N ILE A 77 -9.28 -10.13 -4.14
CA ILE A 77 -7.90 -9.81 -4.48
C ILE A 77 -7.54 -10.60 -5.73
N VAL A 78 -6.92 -9.92 -6.69
CA VAL A 78 -6.38 -10.54 -7.90
C VAL A 78 -4.90 -10.24 -7.94
N TYR A 79 -4.07 -11.27 -7.90
CA TYR A 79 -2.63 -11.17 -8.05
C TYR A 79 -2.24 -11.68 -9.43
N ILE A 80 -1.42 -10.90 -10.14
CA ILE A 80 -0.85 -11.33 -11.41
C ILE A 80 0.63 -10.93 -11.48
N VAL A 81 1.44 -11.78 -12.07
CA VAL A 81 2.73 -11.41 -12.64
C VAL A 81 2.48 -11.00 -14.10
N PRO A 82 2.48 -9.70 -14.45
CA PRO A 82 2.16 -9.27 -15.82
C PRO A 82 3.28 -9.64 -16.81
N LYS A 83 4.49 -9.90 -16.31
CA LYS A 83 5.67 -10.18 -17.13
C LYS A 83 6.69 -11.01 -16.36
N LEU A 84 7.26 -12.01 -17.04
CA LEU A 84 8.42 -12.79 -16.59
C LEU A 84 9.59 -12.49 -17.52
N SER A 85 10.54 -11.65 -17.05
CA SER A 85 11.67 -11.17 -17.85
C SER A 85 11.23 -10.47 -19.15
N THR A 86 11.33 -11.13 -20.31
CA THR A 86 10.90 -10.60 -21.62
C THR A 86 9.56 -11.17 -22.08
N THR A 87 8.99 -12.13 -21.36
CA THR A 87 7.72 -12.77 -21.73
C THR A 87 6.56 -12.08 -21.02
N ASN A 88 5.63 -11.52 -21.80
CA ASN A 88 4.39 -10.95 -21.26
C ASN A 88 3.40 -12.05 -20.87
N ARG A 89 2.58 -11.79 -19.87
CA ARG A 89 1.44 -12.64 -19.50
C ARG A 89 0.52 -12.81 -20.72
N PRO A 90 0.14 -14.06 -21.09
CA PRO A 90 -0.83 -14.28 -22.16
C PRO A 90 -2.20 -13.66 -21.83
N GLU A 91 -3.00 -13.37 -22.86
CA GLU A 91 -4.34 -12.78 -22.68
C GLU A 91 -5.22 -13.62 -21.74
N GLY A 92 -5.20 -14.95 -21.92
CA GLY A 92 -5.91 -15.92 -21.08
C GLY A 92 -5.24 -16.27 -19.74
N GLY A 93 -4.14 -15.61 -19.39
CA GLY A 93 -3.37 -15.89 -18.17
C GLY A 93 -2.24 -16.90 -18.33
N TRP A 94 -1.50 -17.09 -17.24
CA TRP A 94 -0.44 -18.09 -17.19
C TRP A 94 -1.01 -19.50 -17.20
N THR A 95 -0.44 -20.35 -18.04
CA THR A 95 -0.64 -21.80 -18.03
C THR A 95 0.71 -22.44 -17.74
N LEU A 96 0.71 -23.71 -17.33
CA LEU A 96 1.97 -24.46 -17.17
C LEU A 96 2.86 -24.35 -18.42
N ALA A 97 2.26 -24.49 -19.61
CA ALA A 97 2.99 -24.38 -20.87
C ALA A 97 3.58 -22.98 -21.11
N SER A 98 2.80 -21.91 -20.91
CA SER A 98 3.33 -20.55 -21.12
C SER A 98 4.35 -20.13 -20.06
N PHE A 99 4.21 -20.64 -18.84
CA PHE A 99 5.17 -20.45 -17.77
C PHE A 99 6.51 -21.16 -18.06
N SER A 100 6.48 -22.44 -18.43
CA SER A 100 7.69 -23.21 -18.77
C SER A 100 8.43 -22.61 -19.97
N GLU A 101 7.71 -22.13 -20.99
CA GLU A 101 8.30 -21.38 -22.11
C GLU A 101 8.94 -20.05 -21.67
N ALA A 102 8.35 -19.36 -20.69
CA ALA A 102 8.94 -18.15 -20.13
C ALA A 102 10.25 -18.45 -19.38
N LEU A 103 10.26 -19.49 -18.54
CA LEU A 103 11.47 -19.92 -17.81
C LEU A 103 12.59 -20.34 -18.77
N LYS A 104 12.25 -21.06 -19.84
CA LYS A 104 13.23 -21.44 -20.87
C LYS A 104 13.88 -20.23 -21.53
N LYS A 105 13.10 -19.18 -21.84
CA LYS A 105 13.64 -17.90 -22.35
C LYS A 105 14.51 -17.15 -21.34
N MET A 106 14.31 -17.41 -20.05
CA MET A 106 15.17 -16.89 -18.97
C MET A 106 16.45 -17.70 -18.79
N GLY A 107 16.64 -18.79 -19.55
CA GLY A 107 17.85 -19.63 -19.52
C GLY A 107 17.78 -20.80 -18.56
N TYR A 108 16.60 -21.11 -17.99
CA TYR A 108 16.42 -22.29 -17.16
C TYR A 108 16.53 -23.56 -18.01
N THR A 109 17.18 -24.58 -17.44
CA THR A 109 17.30 -25.91 -18.04
C THR A 109 16.00 -26.70 -17.91
N ASP A 110 15.81 -27.71 -18.75
CA ASP A 110 14.61 -28.57 -18.68
C ASP A 110 14.46 -29.26 -17.30
N ALA A 111 15.57 -29.56 -16.63
CA ALA A 111 15.56 -30.14 -15.28
C ALA A 111 15.09 -29.13 -14.21
N GLU A 112 15.51 -27.87 -14.31
CA GLU A 112 15.05 -26.81 -13.39
C GLU A 112 13.60 -26.44 -13.64
N ILE A 113 13.18 -26.38 -14.92
CA ILE A 113 11.78 -26.18 -15.29
C ILE A 113 10.93 -27.28 -14.68
N LYS A 114 11.29 -28.55 -14.89
CA LYS A 114 10.56 -29.69 -14.31
C LYS A 114 10.38 -29.58 -12.80
N LYS A 115 11.39 -29.10 -12.08
CA LYS A 115 11.27 -28.84 -10.64
C LYS A 115 10.19 -27.78 -10.33
N HIS A 116 10.15 -26.67 -11.07
CA HIS A 116 9.10 -25.67 -10.90
C HIS A 116 7.70 -26.17 -11.27
N GLU A 117 7.59 -27.08 -12.23
CA GLU A 117 6.32 -27.74 -12.59
C GLU A 117 5.85 -28.66 -11.45
N GLU A 118 6.74 -29.49 -10.91
CA GLU A 118 6.45 -30.39 -9.77
C GLU A 118 6.09 -29.62 -8.50
N ASP A 119 6.79 -28.51 -8.24
CA ASP A 119 6.53 -27.61 -7.10
C ASP A 119 5.32 -26.67 -7.35
N ARG A 120 4.65 -26.77 -8.52
CA ARG A 120 3.48 -25.96 -8.92
C ARG A 120 3.71 -24.44 -8.79
N THR A 121 4.92 -23.98 -9.09
CA THR A 121 5.30 -22.55 -8.96
C THR A 121 4.38 -21.63 -9.78
N PHE A 122 3.89 -22.11 -10.92
CA PHE A 122 3.01 -21.36 -11.82
C PHE A 122 1.67 -20.95 -11.19
N GLU A 123 1.23 -21.61 -10.11
CA GLU A 123 -0.01 -21.24 -9.40
C GLU A 123 0.19 -20.04 -8.47
N ASN A 124 1.43 -19.77 -8.07
CA ASN A 124 1.76 -18.66 -7.17
C ASN A 124 2.00 -17.34 -7.92
N ILE A 125 2.09 -17.36 -9.25
CA ILE A 125 2.32 -16.16 -10.07
C ILE A 125 1.03 -15.52 -10.59
N GLU A 126 -0.10 -16.21 -10.45
CA GLU A 126 -1.41 -15.72 -10.83
C GLU A 126 -2.49 -16.45 -10.03
N TRP A 127 -3.22 -15.69 -9.21
CA TRP A 127 -4.29 -16.24 -8.38
C TRP A 127 -5.35 -15.18 -8.10
N THR A 128 -6.50 -15.66 -7.64
CA THR A 128 -7.61 -14.82 -7.22
C THR A 128 -8.16 -15.35 -5.90
N GLU A 129 -8.37 -14.42 -4.97
CA GLU A 129 -9.13 -14.67 -3.76
C GLU A 129 -10.43 -13.87 -3.80
N ASP A 130 -11.51 -14.50 -3.37
CA ASP A 130 -12.80 -13.90 -3.09
C ASP A 130 -13.21 -14.18 -1.64
N GLU A 131 -14.40 -13.70 -1.23
CA GLU A 131 -14.87 -13.82 0.15
C GLU A 131 -14.79 -15.24 0.76
N SER A 132 -14.82 -16.28 -0.06
CA SER A 132 -14.75 -17.67 0.40
C SER A 132 -13.35 -18.13 0.80
N ASN A 133 -12.30 -17.49 0.28
CA ASN A 133 -10.91 -17.91 0.42
C ASN A 133 -9.92 -16.75 0.65
N LEU A 134 -10.41 -15.57 1.07
CA LEU A 134 -9.55 -14.43 1.42
C LEU A 134 -8.49 -14.80 2.46
N GLY A 135 -7.22 -14.59 2.11
CA GLY A 135 -6.06 -14.76 2.97
C GLY A 135 -5.31 -16.07 2.88
N GLU A 136 -5.70 -16.98 1.99
CA GLU A 136 -4.97 -18.20 1.72
C GLU A 136 -3.54 -17.94 1.21
N HIS A 137 -3.29 -16.82 0.52
CA HIS A 137 -2.00 -16.40 -0.02
C HIS A 137 -1.28 -15.34 0.85
N GLY A 138 -1.73 -15.15 2.09
CA GLY A 138 -1.08 -14.30 3.09
C GLY A 138 -1.80 -12.98 3.37
N SER A 139 -1.86 -12.63 4.66
CA SER A 139 -2.63 -11.48 5.15
C SER A 139 -1.97 -10.11 4.90
N THR A 140 -0.67 -10.06 4.62
CA THR A 140 0.06 -8.80 4.42
C THR A 140 -0.37 -8.04 3.16
N LEU A 141 -0.98 -8.74 2.19
CA LEU A 141 -1.50 -8.20 0.93
C LEU A 141 -2.94 -7.68 1.07
N GLN A 142 -3.63 -8.02 2.17
CA GLN A 142 -5.01 -7.61 2.44
C GLN A 142 -5.04 -6.25 3.14
N ARG A 143 -4.96 -5.17 2.35
CA ARG A 143 -5.07 -3.80 2.87
C ARG A 143 -6.22 -3.07 2.20
N THR A 144 -6.88 -2.19 2.94
CA THR A 144 -7.74 -1.16 2.38
C THR A 144 -6.93 0.14 2.19
N LEU A 145 -7.51 1.13 1.50
CA LEU A 145 -6.91 2.47 1.49
C LEU A 145 -6.89 3.07 2.91
N ASP A 146 -7.87 2.77 3.78
CA ASP A 146 -7.82 3.18 5.20
C ASP A 146 -6.56 2.63 5.89
N ASP A 147 -6.23 1.34 5.68
CA ASP A 147 -5.01 0.74 6.23
C ASP A 147 -3.75 1.39 5.68
N ILE A 148 -3.72 1.70 4.39
CA ILE A 148 -2.58 2.36 3.73
C ILE A 148 -2.37 3.76 4.32
N TYR A 149 -3.42 4.58 4.45
CA TYR A 149 -3.31 5.92 5.05
C TYR A 149 -2.93 5.85 6.53
N ARG A 150 -3.44 4.86 7.27
CA ARG A 150 -3.07 4.64 8.67
C ARG A 150 -1.60 4.27 8.82
N LEU A 151 -1.11 3.26 8.07
CA LEU A 151 0.29 2.83 8.08
C LEU A 151 1.24 3.93 7.61
N ALA A 152 0.82 4.74 6.62
CA ALA A 152 1.56 5.93 6.21
C ALA A 152 1.81 6.88 7.37
N LYS A 153 0.75 7.20 8.15
CA LYS A 153 0.83 8.12 9.29
C LYS A 153 1.59 7.55 10.49
N GLU A 154 1.33 6.29 10.81
CA GLU A 154 1.80 5.65 12.06
C GLU A 154 3.21 5.05 11.94
N ASP A 155 3.67 4.72 10.74
CA ASP A 155 4.97 4.10 10.54
C ASP A 155 5.75 4.66 9.34
N TRP A 156 5.21 4.58 8.13
CA TRP A 156 6.02 4.75 6.92
C TRP A 156 6.51 6.16 6.67
N LEU A 157 5.83 7.18 7.20
CA LEU A 157 6.25 8.58 7.09
C LEU A 157 6.83 9.12 8.40
N VAL A 158 6.97 8.30 9.45
CA VAL A 158 7.57 8.75 10.71
C VAL A 158 9.07 8.96 10.53
N LYS A 159 9.55 10.14 10.92
CA LYS A 159 10.96 10.57 10.89
C LYS A 159 11.79 9.68 11.81
N ARG A 160 12.77 8.99 11.24
CA ARG A 160 13.75 8.19 12.00
C ARG A 160 15.14 8.35 11.38
N LYS A 161 16.18 8.26 12.21
CA LYS A 161 17.57 8.24 11.74
C LYS A 161 17.79 6.98 10.90
N GLY A 162 18.49 7.09 9.77
CA GLY A 162 18.74 5.96 8.88
C GLY A 162 17.50 5.49 8.12
N VAL A 163 16.44 6.31 8.04
CA VAL A 163 15.23 5.98 7.28
C VAL A 163 14.99 7.06 6.24
N THR A 164 14.75 6.64 5.00
CA THR A 164 14.34 7.53 3.91
C THR A 164 12.88 7.25 3.59
N ASN A 165 12.00 8.25 3.79
CA ASN A 165 10.57 8.13 3.56
C ASN A 165 10.20 8.65 2.16
N TYR A 166 9.08 8.18 1.59
CA TYR A 166 8.56 8.59 0.28
C TYR A 166 7.07 8.88 0.35
N LEU A 167 6.63 9.93 -0.33
CA LEU A 167 5.21 10.23 -0.53
C LEU A 167 4.96 10.89 -1.90
N GLU A 168 4.15 10.23 -2.71
CA GLU A 168 3.60 10.71 -3.98
C GLU A 168 2.07 10.59 -3.96
N THR A 169 1.39 11.53 -4.62
CA THR A 169 -0.06 11.71 -4.54
C THR A 169 -0.67 11.92 -5.94
N GLU A 170 -0.22 11.11 -6.88
CA GLU A 170 -0.50 11.30 -8.32
C GLU A 170 -1.80 10.60 -8.78
N ASN A 171 -2.49 9.89 -7.87
CA ASN A 171 -3.82 9.33 -8.12
C ASN A 171 -4.92 10.38 -7.85
N ASN A 172 -4.92 11.47 -8.61
CA ASN A 172 -5.86 12.60 -8.43
C ASN A 172 -5.81 13.18 -6.99
N GLY A 173 -4.62 13.30 -6.42
CA GLY A 173 -4.42 13.77 -5.04
C GLY A 173 -4.48 12.66 -3.98
N LEU A 174 -4.93 11.45 -4.31
CA LEU A 174 -4.75 10.26 -3.46
C LEU A 174 -3.32 9.74 -3.56
N ILE A 175 -2.89 8.98 -2.55
CA ILE A 175 -1.56 8.34 -2.53
C ILE A 175 -1.35 7.51 -3.80
N SER A 176 -0.23 7.76 -4.49
CA SER A 176 0.30 6.91 -5.58
C SER A 176 1.54 6.14 -5.14
N LYS A 177 2.31 6.68 -4.19
CA LYS A 177 3.43 5.95 -3.58
C LYS A 177 3.60 6.40 -2.15
N VAL A 178 3.76 5.47 -1.21
CA VAL A 178 4.08 5.79 0.18
C VAL A 178 4.87 4.67 0.82
N GLY A 179 5.91 5.00 1.57
CA GLY A 179 6.75 3.98 2.17
C GLY A 179 8.07 4.52 2.70
N LYS A 180 8.97 3.60 3.02
CA LYS A 180 10.32 3.90 3.51
C LYS A 180 11.35 2.86 3.04
N TYR A 181 12.61 3.30 2.99
CA TYR A 181 13.79 2.44 3.02
C TYR A 181 14.52 2.63 4.34
N GLU A 182 15.06 1.53 4.88
CA GLU A 182 15.94 1.56 6.05
C GLU A 182 17.40 1.39 5.58
N GLU A 183 18.31 2.16 6.17
CA GLU A 183 19.73 2.18 5.84
C GLU A 183 20.37 0.80 6.06
N GLY A 184 21.29 0.43 5.17
CA GLY A 184 21.97 -0.88 5.22
C GLY A 184 21.17 -2.02 4.59
N CYS A 185 20.01 -1.74 4.01
CA CYS A 185 19.25 -2.74 3.26
C CYS A 185 19.76 -2.83 1.80
N MET A 186 19.90 -4.06 1.30
CA MET A 186 20.55 -4.35 0.01
C MET A 186 19.52 -4.41 -1.13
N ASP A 187 18.74 -5.48 -1.20
CA ASP A 187 17.83 -5.78 -2.32
C ASP A 187 16.35 -5.73 -1.89
N ASP A 188 15.48 -5.17 -2.75
CA ASP A 188 14.01 -5.17 -2.63
C ASP A 188 13.45 -4.63 -1.28
N CYS A 189 14.11 -3.62 -0.74
CA CYS A 189 13.93 -3.11 0.63
C CYS A 189 12.77 -2.13 0.86
N PHE A 190 11.94 -1.85 -0.15
CA PHE A 190 10.91 -0.83 -0.02
C PHE A 190 9.78 -1.35 0.88
N ILE A 191 9.57 -0.71 2.02
CA ILE A 191 8.47 -1.01 2.93
C ILE A 191 7.38 0.02 2.68
N GLY A 192 6.35 -0.35 1.94
CA GLY A 192 5.27 0.55 1.56
C GLY A 192 4.38 0.01 0.47
N VAL A 193 3.75 0.91 -0.28
CA VAL A 193 2.94 0.60 -1.46
C VAL A 193 3.22 1.59 -2.60
N ASP A 194 3.14 1.08 -3.82
CA ASP A 194 3.10 1.83 -5.06
C ASP A 194 1.76 1.51 -5.73
N ILE A 195 0.85 2.48 -5.76
CA ILE A 195 -0.53 2.35 -6.22
C ILE A 195 -0.63 2.94 -7.62
N ALA A 196 -0.77 2.07 -8.61
CA ALA A 196 -0.83 2.44 -10.01
C ALA A 196 -2.19 3.03 -10.43
N SER A 197 -3.28 2.62 -9.77
CA SER A 197 -4.62 3.12 -10.09
C SER A 197 -5.58 2.95 -8.91
N ILE A 198 -6.58 3.84 -8.86
CA ILE A 198 -7.71 3.80 -7.93
C ILE A 198 -8.97 4.14 -8.73
N VAL A 199 -9.98 3.28 -8.65
CA VAL A 199 -11.24 3.40 -9.41
C VAL A 199 -12.42 3.25 -8.45
N LYS A 200 -13.34 4.24 -8.46
CA LYS A 200 -14.60 4.18 -7.69
C LYS A 200 -15.52 3.08 -8.27
N LYS A 201 -16.31 2.44 -7.42
CA LYS A 201 -17.36 1.49 -7.83
C LYS A 201 -18.74 2.10 -7.74
#